data_AF-A0A6N0LBT6-F1
#
_entry.id   AF-A0A6N0LBT6-F1
#
_cell.length_a   1.000
_cell.length_b   1.000
_cell.length_c   1.000
_cell.angle_alpha   90.00
_cell.angle_beta   90.00
_cell.angle_gamma   90.00
#
_symmetry.space_group_name_H-M   'P 1'
#
loop_
_entity.id
_entity.type
_entity.pdbx_description
1 polymer ?
#
loop_
_entity_poly.entity_id
_entity_poly.type
_entity_poly.pdbx_seq_one_letter_code
_entity_poly.pdbx_strand_id
1 'polypeptide(L)'
;MSQQPQQRSIKKLVILGTLALCIPIFLITMAFLAVNSDAKNQEKYKQQQAEMIARIEAREAAEKLKVEPQAQASQAASETQ
;
A
#
# COMPACT_ATOMS: atom_id res chain seq x y z
N MET A 1 25.62 -60.99 -19.05
CA MET A 1 24.85 -59.78 -18.67
C MET A 1 25.84 -58.71 -18.24
N SER A 2 26.33 -57.91 -19.18
CA SER A 2 27.35 -56.89 -18.90
C SER A 2 26.68 -55.65 -18.31
N GLN A 3 26.81 -55.43 -17.00
CA GLN A 3 26.40 -54.16 -16.40
C GLN A 3 27.46 -53.10 -16.73
N GLN A 4 27.14 -52.21 -17.67
CA GLN A 4 27.94 -50.99 -17.85
C GLN A 4 27.64 -50.04 -16.69
N PRO A 5 28.66 -49.50 -16.00
CA PRO A 5 28.45 -48.50 -14.96
C PRO A 5 27.94 -47.23 -15.63
N GLN A 6 26.66 -46.93 -15.45
CA GLN A 6 26.01 -45.75 -15.99
C GLN A 6 26.67 -44.51 -15.37
N GLN A 7 27.56 -43.88 -16.13
CA GLN A 7 28.31 -42.69 -15.72
C GLN A 7 27.30 -41.58 -15.40
N ARG A 8 27.03 -41.37 -14.10
CA ARG A 8 26.11 -40.34 -13.64
C ARG A 8 26.58 -38.99 -14.18
N SER A 9 25.72 -38.32 -14.93
CA SER A 9 26.06 -37.05 -15.58
C SER A 9 26.11 -35.93 -14.53
N ILE A 10 27.29 -35.73 -13.92
CA ILE A 10 27.57 -34.70 -12.91
C ILE A 10 27.09 -33.31 -13.38
N LYS A 11 27.24 -33.01 -14.67
CA LYS A 11 26.73 -31.78 -15.30
C LYS A 11 25.22 -31.57 -15.08
N LYS A 12 24.41 -32.62 -15.23
CA LYS A 12 22.95 -32.53 -14.99
C LYS A 12 22.65 -32.31 -13.51
N LEU A 13 23.46 -32.89 -12.63
CA LEU A 13 23.33 -32.75 -11.18
C LEU A 13 23.65 -31.32 -10.73
N VAL A 14 24.69 -30.70 -11.30
CA VAL A 14 25.03 -29.29 -11.08
C VAL A 14 23.91 -28.38 -11.59
N ILE A 15 23.42 -28.59 -12.81
CA ILE A 15 22.34 -27.77 -13.39
C ILE A 15 21.07 -27.86 -12.54
N LEU A 16 20.67 -29.07 -12.13
CA LEU A 16 19.51 -29.28 -11.26
C LEU A 16 19.71 -28.63 -9.88
N GLY A 17 20.90 -28.74 -9.31
CA GLY A 17 21.24 -28.10 -8.03
C GLY A 17 21.17 -26.57 -8.12
N THR A 18 21.77 -25.97 -9.16
CA THR A 18 21.70 -24.53 -9.37
C THR A 18 20.30 -24.05 -9.67
N LEU A 19 19.52 -24.81 -10.44
CA LEU A 19 18.14 -24.45 -10.78
C LEU A 19 17.24 -24.51 -9.54
N ALA A 20 17.40 -25.55 -8.71
CA ALA A 20 16.70 -25.69 -7.44
C ALA A 20 17.05 -24.56 -6.46
N LEU A 21 18.28 -24.04 -6.49
CA LEU A 21 18.70 -22.91 -5.66
C LEU A 21 18.23 -21.55 -6.24
N CYS A 22 18.14 -21.40 -7.56
CA CYS A 22 17.70 -20.16 -8.19
C CYS A 22 16.23 -19.83 -7.94
N ILE A 23 15.34 -20.84 -7.91
CA ILE A 23 13.90 -20.63 -7.69
C ILE A 23 13.60 -19.90 -6.37
N PRO A 24 14.07 -20.36 -5.19
CA PRO A 24 13.76 -19.68 -3.92
C PRO A 24 14.36 -18.27 -3.85
N ILE A 25 15.56 -18.06 -4.40
CA ILE A 25 16.17 -16.71 -4.47
C ILE A 25 15.26 -15.80 -5.29
N PHE A 26 14.85 -16.23 -6.49
CA PHE A 26 13.97 -15.47 -7.37
C PHE A 26 12.64 -15.11 -6.70
N LEU A 27 12.03 -16.04 -5.98
CA LEU A 27 10.77 -15.81 -5.26
C LEU A 27 10.92 -14.75 -4.17
N ILE A 28 12.02 -14.80 -3.39
CA ILE A 28 12.29 -13.79 -2.37
C ILE A 28 12.48 -12.41 -3.03
N THR A 29 13.29 -12.31 -4.09
CA THR A 29 13.49 -11.03 -4.79
C THR A 29 12.17 -10.49 -5.34
N MET A 30 11.35 -11.34 -5.98
CA MET A 30 10.05 -10.91 -6.50
C MET A 30 9.08 -10.49 -5.41
N ALA A 31 9.07 -11.16 -4.26
CA ALA A 31 8.26 -10.74 -3.12
C ALA A 31 8.65 -9.33 -2.63
N PHE A 32 9.95 -9.04 -2.51
CA PHE A 32 10.43 -7.70 -2.16
C PHE A 32 10.09 -6.64 -3.22
N LEU A 33 10.21 -6.97 -4.50
CA LEU A 33 9.84 -6.06 -5.59
C LEU A 33 8.33 -5.78 -5.60
N ALA A 34 7.49 -6.80 -5.40
CA ALA A 34 6.04 -6.62 -5.36
C ALA A 34 5.62 -5.70 -4.19
N VAL A 35 6.16 -5.93 -2.99
CA VAL A 35 5.89 -5.09 -1.81
C VAL A 35 6.36 -3.64 -2.02
N ASN A 36 7.57 -3.45 -2.55
CA ASN A 36 8.08 -2.10 -2.82
C ASN A 36 7.37 -1.42 -4.00
N SER A 37 6.90 -2.18 -4.99
CA SER A 37 6.09 -1.65 -6.08
C SER A 37 4.74 -1.17 -5.57
N ASP A 38 4.13 -1.88 -4.63
CA ASP A 38 2.89 -1.47 -3.98
C ASP A 38 3.09 -0.22 -3.10
N ALA A 39 4.26 -0.05 -2.48
CA ALA A 39 4.58 1.15 -1.69
C ALA A 39 4.53 2.44 -2.53
N LYS A 40 5.03 2.43 -3.77
CA LYS A 40 4.95 3.58 -4.68
C LYS A 40 3.52 3.95 -5.05
N ASN A 41 2.62 2.97 -5.06
CA ASN A 41 1.20 3.23 -5.29
C ASN A 41 0.54 3.80 -4.02
N GLN A 42 0.90 3.31 -2.83
CA GLN A 42 0.44 3.85 -1.56
C GLN A 42 0.87 5.30 -1.33
N GLU A 43 2.07 5.71 -1.76
CA GLU A 43 2.51 7.11 -1.63
C GLU A 43 1.55 8.08 -2.33
N LYS A 44 1.05 7.75 -3.52
CA LYS A 44 0.08 8.58 -4.24
C LYS A 44 -1.25 8.69 -3.48
N TYR A 45 -1.74 7.58 -2.93
CA TYR A 45 -2.94 7.60 -2.10
C TYR A 45 -2.74 8.39 -0.80
N LYS A 46 -1.54 8.33 -0.21
CA LYS A 46 -1.19 9.09 1.00
C LYS A 46 -1.15 10.58 0.74
N GLN A 47 -0.59 11.01 -0.39
CA GLN A 47 -0.59 12.41 -0.81
C GLN A 47 -2.01 12.95 -1.02
N GLN A 48 -2.86 12.17 -1.69
CA GLN A 48 -4.27 12.55 -1.89
C GLN A 48 -5.07 12.56 -0.58
N GLN A 49 -4.83 11.61 0.34
CA GLN A 49 -5.43 11.64 1.67
C GLN A 49 -5.04 12.88 2.45
N ALA A 50 -3.75 13.27 2.42
CA ALA A 50 -3.27 14.46 3.12
C ALA A 50 -3.94 15.74 2.58
N GLU A 51 -4.08 15.87 1.25
CA GLU A 51 -4.80 17.00 0.66
C GLU A 51 -6.29 17.00 1.04
N MET A 52 -6.93 15.82 1.02
CA MET A 52 -8.34 15.70 1.36
C MET A 52 -8.61 16.06 2.82
N ILE A 53 -7.79 15.57 3.75
CA ILE A 53 -7.90 15.87 5.19
C ILE A 53 -7.75 17.37 5.43
N ALA A 54 -6.74 18.01 4.83
CA ALA A 54 -6.53 19.45 4.97
C ALA A 54 -7.74 20.27 4.48
N ARG A 55 -8.39 19.83 3.39
CA ARG A 55 -9.62 20.47 2.90
C ARG A 55 -10.83 20.25 3.81
N ILE A 56 -10.95 19.07 4.42
CA ILE A 56 -12.04 18.78 5.37
C ILE A 56 -11.87 19.63 6.62
N GLU A 57 -10.67 19.69 7.19
CA GLU A 57 -10.38 20.50 8.38
C GLU A 57 -10.66 21.99 8.15
N ALA A 58 -10.26 22.54 6.99
CA ALA A 58 -10.56 23.91 6.63
C ALA A 58 -12.07 24.18 6.47
N ARG A 59 -12.82 23.21 5.93
CA ARG A 59 -14.29 23.31 5.82
C ARG A 59 -14.98 23.16 7.17
N GLU A 60 -14.52 22.25 8.02
CA GLU A 60 -15.08 22.05 9.36
C GLU A 60 -14.87 23.29 10.23
N ALA A 61 -13.69 23.92 10.17
CA ALA A 61 -13.43 25.19 10.83
C ALA A 61 -14.36 26.30 10.30
N ALA A 62 -14.52 26.41 8.98
CA ALA A 62 -15.41 27.40 8.37
C ALA A 62 -16.90 27.15 8.66
N GLU A 63 -17.31 25.88 8.80
CA GLU A 63 -18.68 25.49 9.14
C GLU A 63 -18.97 25.77 10.61
N LYS A 64 -18.04 25.46 11.53
CA LYS A 64 -18.17 25.84 12.95
C LYS A 64 -18.29 27.35 13.15
N LEU A 65 -17.51 28.14 12.40
CA LEU A 65 -17.63 29.61 12.39
C LEU A 65 -18.95 30.12 11.76
N LYS A 66 -19.62 29.33 10.90
CA LYS A 66 -20.92 29.69 10.32
C LYS A 66 -22.13 29.25 11.14
N VAL A 67 -21.98 28.26 12.02
CA VAL A 67 -23.06 27.78 12.89
C VAL A 67 -23.25 28.69 14.12
N GLU A 68 -22.21 29.37 14.60
CA GLU A 68 -22.30 30.32 15.72
C GLU A 68 -23.18 31.58 15.45
N PRO A 69 -23.10 32.27 14.29
CA PRO A 69 -23.95 33.44 14.02
C PRO A 69 -25.44 33.11 13.83
N GLN A 70 -25.78 31.89 13.40
CA GLN A 70 -27.18 31.53 13.09
C GLN A 70 -27.96 31.07 14.32
N ALA A 71 -27.28 30.47 15.31
CA ALA A 71 -27.89 30.07 16.57
C ALA A 71 -28.28 31.28 17.46
N GLN A 72 -27.49 32.37 17.44
CA GLN A 72 -27.83 33.59 18.19
C GLN A 72 -28.92 34.44 17.52
N ALA A 73 -28.96 34.52 16.19
CA ALA A 73 -30.01 35.26 15.49
C ALA A 73 -31.41 34.63 15.64
N SER A 74 -31.49 33.31 15.82
CA SER A 74 -32.75 32.59 15.97
C SER A 74 -33.31 32.67 17.39
N GLN A 75 -32.48 32.91 18.42
CA GLN A 75 -32.92 33.08 19.80
C GLN A 75 -33.43 34.50 20.09
N ALA A 76 -32.79 35.52 19.51
CA ALA A 76 -33.24 36.92 19.68
C ALA A 76 -34.63 37.21 19.05
N ALA A 77 -35.04 36.44 18.04
CA ALA A 77 -36.34 36.60 17.39
C ALA A 77 -37.52 35.97 18.17
N SER A 78 -37.25 35.07 19.12
CA SER A 78 -38.28 34.41 19.93
C SER A 78 -38.60 35.11 21.25
N GLU A 79 -37.77 36.04 21.72
CA GLU A 79 -38.02 36.78 22.97
C GLU A 79 -38.84 38.07 22.78
N THR A 80 -39.26 38.41 21.54
CA THR A 80 -40.01 39.66 21.24
C THR A 80 -41.50 39.44 20.95
N GLN A 81 -42.09 38.30 21.32
CA GLN A 81 -43.52 38.03 21.11
C GLN A 81 -44.28 37.72 22.41
#